data_AF-A0A7S3XY22-F1
#
_entry.id   AF-A0A7S3XY22-F1
#
_cell.length_a   1.000
_cell.length_b   1.000
_cell.length_c   1.000
_cell.angle_alpha   90.00
_cell.angle_beta   90.00
_cell.angle_gamma   90.00
#
_symmetry.space_group_name_H-M   'P 1'
#
loop_
_entity.id
_entity.type
_entity.pdbx_description
1 polymer ?
#
loop_
_entity_poly.entity_id
_entity_poly.type
_entity_poly.pdbx_seq_one_letter_code
_entity_poly.pdbx_strand_id
1 'polypeptide(L)'
;MMILIKWFPLLVLLLSLVVDVFVNAFAFQHSTPAGYGGALIRGKRPLSASFIEAENEMSETKPAINQPATASAKVFLKELLSFTGSSEQKKELLQKAREAGSSKSRWSMEPSFDTLLAEVYNEENNKPIFNFRYPIPVPSYRVKLARLRRVMDAYMEDDDTGSDAETKKARALVGALAQAAGARGGVWGLEREALASAGGRALTMADMLKRTPDLETPSYTVLLANPRQQWELREYAAFSVVSLAMPGGGEGGGGGGGGDRPGVQTTAPAAASAFNQLAGYIFGKNQEGEKMAMTTPVISSVLNDDEEAAREMSFVMPSKFWAPEALGAAPTPLAPEGGGPGVAVRPARMGGGGGGAGAAG
;
A
#
# COMPACT_ATOMS: atom_id res chain seq x y z
N MET A 1 -26.85 -35.05 31.80
CA MET A 1 -25.42 -35.12 32.14
C MET A 1 -24.80 -36.52 31.94
N MET A 2 -25.37 -37.39 31.06
CA MET A 2 -24.89 -38.77 30.82
C MET A 2 -24.41 -39.03 29.38
N ILE A 3 -24.44 -38.03 28.50
CA ILE A 3 -24.09 -38.20 27.07
C ILE A 3 -22.64 -37.79 26.77
N LEU A 4 -22.01 -36.95 27.60
CA LEU A 4 -20.64 -36.48 27.37
C LEU A 4 -19.53 -37.50 27.74
N ILE A 5 -19.83 -38.54 28.53
CA ILE A 5 -18.81 -39.50 28.99
C ILE A 5 -18.51 -40.59 27.94
N LYS A 6 -19.44 -40.87 27.02
CA LYS A 6 -19.25 -41.92 26.00
C LYS A 6 -18.28 -41.57 24.88
N TRP A 7 -17.98 -40.28 24.67
CA TRP A 7 -17.15 -39.81 23.56
C TRP A 7 -15.68 -39.59 23.95
N PHE A 8 -15.36 -39.59 25.24
CA PHE A 8 -14.01 -39.38 25.74
C PHE A 8 -12.98 -40.41 25.22
N PRO A 9 -13.25 -41.74 25.15
CA PRO A 9 -12.27 -42.69 24.64
C PRO A 9 -12.00 -42.53 23.13
N LEU A 10 -12.98 -42.04 22.38
CA LEU A 10 -12.86 -41.83 20.93
C LEU A 10 -12.02 -40.58 20.62
N LEU A 11 -12.10 -39.55 21.48
CA LEU A 11 -11.25 -38.37 21.40
C LEU A 11 -9.78 -38.67 21.75
N VAL A 12 -9.52 -39.55 22.72
CA VAL A 12 -8.16 -39.96 23.11
C VAL A 12 -7.50 -40.80 22.00
N LEU A 13 -8.25 -41.70 21.36
CA LEU A 13 -7.76 -42.44 20.19
C LEU A 13 -7.43 -41.53 19.00
N LEU A 14 -8.25 -40.50 18.77
CA LEU A 14 -8.04 -39.54 17.68
C LEU A 14 -6.83 -38.64 17.95
N LEU A 15 -6.57 -38.26 19.22
CA LEU A 15 -5.35 -37.54 19.58
C LEU A 15 -4.09 -38.39 19.47
N SER A 16 -4.14 -39.69 19.81
CA SER A 16 -2.98 -40.58 19.68
C SER A 16 -2.59 -40.79 18.22
N LEU A 17 -3.56 -40.91 17.33
CA LEU A 17 -3.34 -41.09 15.89
C LEU A 17 -2.72 -39.84 15.24
N VAL A 18 -3.07 -38.64 15.73
CA VAL A 18 -2.47 -37.38 15.25
C VAL A 18 -1.01 -37.24 15.71
N VAL A 19 -0.67 -37.71 16.92
CA VAL A 19 0.71 -37.66 17.43
C VAL A 19 1.62 -38.64 16.67
N ASP A 20 1.15 -39.85 16.36
CA ASP A 20 1.95 -40.84 15.62
C ASP A 20 2.22 -40.44 14.16
N VAL A 21 1.26 -39.78 13.50
CA VAL A 21 1.47 -39.21 12.15
C VAL A 21 2.50 -38.07 12.18
N PHE A 22 2.51 -37.26 13.25
CA PHE A 22 3.45 -36.15 13.37
C PHE A 22 4.88 -36.59 13.72
N VAL A 23 5.03 -37.66 14.52
CA VAL A 23 6.35 -38.20 14.88
C VAL A 23 6.99 -38.95 13.70
N ASN A 24 6.21 -39.71 12.91
CA ASN A 24 6.74 -40.40 11.73
C ASN A 24 7.07 -39.47 10.56
N ALA A 25 6.37 -38.34 10.41
CA ALA A 25 6.70 -37.35 9.38
C ALA A 25 8.04 -36.62 9.62
N PHE A 26 8.54 -36.60 10.87
CA PHE A 26 9.80 -35.93 11.22
C PHE A 26 11.05 -36.82 11.04
N ALA A 27 10.88 -38.13 10.84
CA ALA A 27 11.98 -39.09 10.74
C ALA A 27 12.55 -39.29 9.31
N PHE A 28 12.00 -38.63 8.28
CA PHE A 28 12.29 -38.97 6.87
C PHE A 28 13.13 -37.94 6.08
N GLN A 29 14.01 -37.15 6.71
CA GLN A 29 14.82 -36.17 5.96
C GLN A 29 16.30 -36.03 6.31
N HIS A 30 16.94 -37.09 6.83
CA HIS A 30 18.40 -37.19 6.83
C HIS A 30 18.88 -38.44 6.10
N SER A 31 19.17 -38.27 4.81
CA SER A 31 19.98 -39.19 4.01
C SER A 31 21.01 -38.34 3.24
N THR A 32 22.19 -38.16 3.81
CA THR A 32 23.40 -37.71 3.11
C THR A 32 24.20 -38.92 2.65
N PRO A 33 24.69 -38.99 1.39
CA PRO A 33 25.73 -39.92 1.03
C PRO A 33 27.12 -39.38 1.36
N ALA A 34 27.97 -40.31 1.81
CA ALA A 34 29.36 -40.13 2.21
C ALA A 34 30.36 -40.26 1.03
N GLY A 35 31.56 -39.72 1.24
CA GLY A 35 32.79 -39.93 0.45
C GLY A 35 33.44 -38.59 0.05
N TYR A 36 34.72 -38.28 0.26
CA TYR A 36 35.93 -39.08 0.49
C TYR A 36 37.07 -38.14 0.98
N GLY A 37 37.98 -38.66 1.82
CA GLY A 37 39.38 -38.21 2.04
C GLY A 37 39.59 -36.88 2.79
N GLY A 38 40.28 -36.76 3.92
CA GLY A 38 41.37 -37.55 4.47
C GLY A 38 42.70 -36.81 4.33
N ALA A 39 43.09 -36.00 5.33
CA ALA A 39 44.50 -35.73 5.66
C ALA A 39 44.62 -34.98 7.00
N LEU A 40 45.08 -35.71 8.02
CA LEU A 40 45.72 -35.19 9.23
C LEU A 40 46.87 -34.24 8.87
N ILE A 41 47.01 -33.09 9.56
CA ILE A 41 48.30 -32.67 10.14
C ILE A 41 48.06 -32.03 11.51
N ARG A 42 48.88 -32.47 12.47
CA ARG A 42 48.89 -32.20 13.91
C ARG A 42 50.14 -31.37 14.22
N GLY A 43 50.03 -30.33 15.06
CA GLY A 43 51.18 -29.63 15.67
C GLY A 43 50.81 -28.23 16.14
N LYS A 44 50.33 -28.05 17.38
CA LYS A 44 51.09 -27.76 18.62
C LYS A 44 51.99 -26.50 18.57
N ARG A 45 51.43 -25.40 19.12
CA ARG A 45 51.97 -24.43 20.12
C ARG A 45 53.25 -23.62 19.77
N PRO A 46 53.63 -22.56 20.55
CA PRO A 46 52.92 -21.78 21.57
C PRO A 46 53.06 -20.23 21.40
N LEU A 47 52.36 -19.54 22.30
CA LEU A 47 52.56 -18.15 22.74
C LEU A 47 54.02 -17.75 22.95
N SER A 48 54.37 -16.52 22.54
CA SER A 48 55.46 -15.75 23.15
C SER A 48 55.02 -14.29 23.30
N ALA A 49 55.19 -13.79 24.52
CA ALA A 49 55.09 -12.40 24.90
C ALA A 49 56.45 -11.69 24.71
N SER A 50 56.40 -10.42 24.32
CA SER A 50 57.43 -9.37 24.48
C SER A 50 56.73 -8.06 24.08
N PHE A 51 56.42 -7.09 24.95
CA PHE A 51 57.29 -6.21 25.74
C PHE A 51 58.25 -5.40 24.87
N ILE A 52 57.95 -4.11 24.64
CA ILE A 52 58.76 -2.85 24.59
C ILE A 52 57.71 -1.74 24.32
N GLU A 53 57.31 -0.91 25.27
CA GLU A 53 57.93 0.36 25.75
C GLU A 53 57.67 1.58 24.84
N ALA A 54 57.01 2.55 25.48
CA ALA A 54 56.74 3.96 25.19
C ALA A 54 57.24 4.59 23.88
N GLU A 55 56.35 5.32 23.21
CA GLU A 55 56.59 6.74 22.90
C GLU A 55 55.30 7.57 23.03
N ASN A 56 55.53 8.79 23.51
CA ASN A 56 54.60 9.83 23.89
C ASN A 56 54.42 10.75 22.68
N GLU A 57 53.25 10.75 22.04
CA GLU A 57 52.87 11.81 21.11
C GLU A 57 51.44 12.28 21.36
N MET A 58 51.36 13.48 21.95
CA MET A 58 50.23 14.39 21.86
C MET A 58 49.86 14.56 20.38
N SER A 59 48.71 14.05 19.98
CA SER A 59 48.06 14.46 18.73
C SER A 59 46.57 14.66 18.96
N GLU A 60 46.09 15.77 18.44
CA GLU A 60 44.72 16.26 18.50
C GLU A 60 43.71 15.17 18.10
N THR A 61 42.76 14.90 18.99
CA THR A 61 41.62 14.02 18.69
C THR A 61 40.71 14.70 17.67
N LYS A 62 41.03 14.53 16.39
CA LYS A 62 40.09 14.61 15.27
C LYS A 62 39.06 13.50 15.47
N PRO A 63 37.75 13.78 15.64
CA PRO A 63 36.77 12.71 15.78
C PRO A 63 36.74 11.89 14.50
N ALA A 64 36.95 10.59 14.64
CA ALA A 64 36.93 9.61 13.57
C ALA A 64 35.57 9.64 12.85
N ILE A 65 35.57 10.27 11.67
CA ILE A 65 34.55 10.12 10.63
C ILE A 65 34.80 8.76 10.02
N ASN A 66 34.09 7.72 10.48
CA ASN A 66 33.80 6.47 9.75
C ASN A 66 32.96 5.54 10.64
N GLN A 67 31.72 5.92 10.93
CA GLN A 67 30.70 4.88 11.13
C GLN A 67 30.21 4.46 9.73
N PRO A 68 30.19 3.16 9.39
CA PRO A 68 29.68 2.74 8.09
C PRO A 68 28.20 3.10 8.03
N ALA A 69 27.71 3.59 6.88
CA ALA A 69 26.32 4.00 6.67
C ALA A 69 25.28 2.94 7.13
N THR A 70 25.68 1.66 7.17
CA THR A 70 24.90 0.53 7.71
C THR A 70 24.56 0.66 9.20
N ALA A 71 25.42 1.29 10.01
CA ALA A 71 25.14 1.54 11.42
C ALA A 71 23.97 2.53 11.59
N SER A 72 23.89 3.56 10.72
CA SER A 72 22.78 4.52 10.71
C SER A 72 21.46 3.85 10.29
N ALA A 73 21.49 3.00 9.24
CA ALA A 73 20.33 2.24 8.78
C ALA A 73 19.71 1.35 9.87
N LYS A 74 20.56 0.65 10.61
CA LYS A 74 20.14 -0.22 11.70
C LYS A 74 19.51 0.54 12.86
N VAL A 75 20.09 1.69 13.24
CA VAL A 75 19.53 2.54 14.29
C VAL A 75 18.17 3.08 13.87
N PHE A 76 18.06 3.57 12.63
CA PHE A 76 16.81 4.08 12.07
C PHE A 76 15.70 3.01 12.07
N LEU A 77 15.97 1.82 11.52
CA LEU A 77 14.99 0.74 11.50
C LEU A 77 14.65 0.26 12.92
N LYS A 78 15.61 0.22 13.84
CA LYS A 78 15.34 -0.19 15.22
C LYS A 78 14.39 0.78 15.92
N GLU A 79 14.56 2.08 15.69
CA GLU A 79 13.72 3.14 16.26
C GLU A 79 12.31 3.10 15.65
N LEU A 80 12.20 3.01 14.33
CA LEU A 80 10.93 2.99 13.62
C LEU A 80 10.11 1.73 13.93
N LEU A 81 10.78 0.58 14.00
CA LEU A 81 10.18 -0.71 14.33
C LEU A 81 10.03 -0.92 15.84
N SER A 82 10.44 0.03 16.69
CA SER A 82 10.30 -0.08 18.14
C SER A 82 8.83 -0.18 18.55
N PHE A 83 8.54 -0.84 19.68
CA PHE A 83 7.17 -0.88 20.22
C PHE A 83 6.84 0.35 21.06
N THR A 84 7.86 1.11 21.46
CA THR A 84 7.79 2.16 22.48
C THR A 84 7.62 3.56 21.90
N GLY A 85 7.95 3.76 20.62
CA GLY A 85 7.78 5.06 19.96
C GLY A 85 6.30 5.39 19.67
N SER A 86 5.92 6.66 19.89
CA SER A 86 4.61 7.15 19.49
C SER A 86 4.47 7.16 17.96
N SER A 87 3.24 7.05 17.44
CA SER A 87 3.00 7.09 16.00
C SER A 87 3.46 8.40 15.37
N GLU A 88 3.28 9.52 16.08
CA GLU A 88 3.71 10.85 15.59
C GLU A 88 5.23 10.96 15.49
N GLN A 89 5.99 10.49 16.48
CA GLN A 89 7.46 10.47 16.41
C GLN A 89 7.96 9.64 15.22
N LYS A 90 7.32 8.50 14.93
CA LYS A 90 7.70 7.65 13.80
C LYS A 90 7.38 8.29 12.45
N LYS A 91 6.25 9.00 12.35
CA LYS A 91 5.89 9.78 11.15
C LYS A 91 6.88 10.93 10.94
N GLU A 92 7.27 11.63 12.00
CA GLU A 92 8.26 12.70 11.94
C GLU A 92 9.63 12.16 11.46
N LEU A 93 10.06 11.01 11.99
CA LEU A 93 11.29 10.34 11.54
C LEU A 93 11.22 9.95 10.05
N LEU A 94 10.07 9.45 9.58
CA LEU A 94 9.87 9.15 8.16
C LEU A 94 9.85 10.39 7.28
N GLN A 95 9.29 11.49 7.78
CA GLN A 95 9.27 12.75 7.06
C GLN A 95 10.68 13.31 6.89
N LYS A 96 11.49 13.29 7.96
CA LYS A 96 12.91 13.69 7.92
C LYS A 96 13.70 12.85 6.91
N ALA A 97 13.54 11.52 6.95
CA ALA A 97 14.11 10.59 5.96
C ALA A 97 13.75 10.94 4.51
N ARG A 98 12.51 11.35 4.27
CA ARG A 98 12.03 11.73 2.94
C ARG A 98 12.58 13.07 2.47
N GLU A 99 12.67 14.05 3.37
CA GLU A 99 13.21 15.38 3.10
C GLU A 99 14.72 15.31 2.82
N ALA A 100 15.47 14.52 3.61
CA ALA A 100 16.89 14.29 3.39
C ALA A 100 17.15 13.60 2.04
N GLY A 101 16.34 12.59 1.68
CA GLY A 101 16.41 11.91 0.38
C GLY A 101 16.10 12.80 -0.83
N SER A 102 15.35 13.89 -0.64
CA SER A 102 15.06 14.87 -1.71
C SER A 102 16.20 15.86 -1.94
N SER A 103 17.11 16.03 -0.97
CA SER A 103 18.26 16.92 -1.09
C SER A 103 19.47 16.16 -1.66
N LYS A 104 19.88 16.49 -2.89
CA LYS A 104 21.05 15.89 -3.56
C LYS A 104 22.41 16.19 -2.88
N SER A 105 22.47 16.78 -1.68
CA SER A 105 23.73 17.25 -1.07
C SER A 105 24.28 16.30 0.00
N ARG A 106 25.18 15.41 -0.46
CA ARG A 106 26.47 14.87 0.08
C ARG A 106 26.81 14.79 1.59
N TRP A 107 25.98 15.21 2.56
CA TRP A 107 26.29 15.16 4.01
C TRP A 107 25.09 14.72 4.87
N SER A 108 24.24 13.83 4.36
CA SER A 108 23.08 13.31 5.09
C SER A 108 23.49 12.13 5.99
N MET A 109 23.36 12.31 7.31
CA MET A 109 23.48 11.23 8.32
C MET A 109 22.36 10.19 8.23
N GLU A 110 21.39 10.35 7.33
CA GLU A 110 20.28 9.41 7.16
C GLU A 110 20.58 8.33 6.11
N PRO A 111 20.21 7.07 6.38
CA PRO A 111 20.53 5.95 5.53
C PRO A 111 19.82 6.07 4.18
N SER A 112 20.54 5.83 3.08
CA SER A 112 19.91 5.69 1.77
C SER A 112 18.95 4.50 1.75
N PHE A 113 17.95 4.52 0.86
CA PHE A 113 17.03 3.39 0.68
C PHE A 113 17.76 2.08 0.40
N ASP A 114 18.85 2.13 -0.37
CA ASP A 114 19.68 0.95 -0.67
C ASP A 114 20.31 0.38 0.60
N THR A 115 20.73 1.25 1.52
CA THR A 115 21.30 0.83 2.80
C THR A 115 20.23 0.21 3.70
N LEU A 116 19.00 0.74 3.67
CA LEU A 116 17.87 0.16 4.40
C LEU A 116 17.48 -1.21 3.82
N LEU A 117 17.40 -1.34 2.50
CA LEU A 117 17.14 -2.61 1.83
C LEU A 117 18.23 -3.63 2.14
N ALA A 118 19.50 -3.24 2.12
CA ALA A 118 20.61 -4.11 2.48
C ALA A 118 20.48 -4.64 3.92
N GLU A 119 20.05 -3.80 4.88
CA GLU A 119 19.84 -4.23 6.27
C GLU A 119 18.63 -5.17 6.42
N VAL A 120 17.54 -4.92 5.69
CA VAL A 120 16.34 -5.79 5.68
C VAL A 120 16.65 -7.16 5.09
N TYR A 121 17.42 -7.22 4.00
CA TYR A 121 17.76 -8.45 3.29
C TYR A 121 19.08 -9.08 3.74
N ASN A 122 19.72 -8.56 4.80
CA ASN A 122 20.97 -9.10 5.32
C ASN A 122 20.82 -10.59 5.70
N GLU A 123 21.69 -11.44 5.14
CA GLU A 123 21.64 -12.89 5.28
C GLU A 123 21.72 -13.35 6.75
N GLU A 124 22.45 -12.62 7.60
CA GLU A 124 22.54 -12.96 9.04
C GLU A 124 21.20 -12.84 9.77
N ASN A 125 20.32 -11.96 9.28
CA ASN A 125 18.99 -11.74 9.81
C ASN A 125 17.96 -12.70 9.19
N ASN A 126 18.31 -13.39 8.09
CA ASN A 126 17.45 -14.30 7.33
C ASN A 126 17.55 -15.77 7.79
N LYS A 127 17.75 -16.01 9.09
CA LYS A 127 17.73 -17.38 9.62
C LYS A 127 16.29 -17.89 9.73
N PRO A 128 16.03 -19.18 9.48
CA PRO A 128 14.67 -19.75 9.49
C PRO A 128 13.93 -19.51 10.81
N ILE A 129 14.64 -19.48 11.94
CA ILE A 129 14.07 -19.20 13.26
C ILE A 129 13.45 -17.79 13.38
N PHE A 130 13.96 -16.80 12.64
CA PHE A 130 13.42 -15.44 12.64
C PHE A 130 12.29 -15.26 11.61
N ASN A 131 12.27 -16.11 10.58
CA ASN A 131 11.20 -16.16 9.59
C ASN A 131 9.92 -16.83 10.09
N PHE A 132 9.96 -17.49 11.25
CA PHE A 132 8.77 -18.04 11.88
C PHE A 132 7.75 -16.94 12.26
N ARG A 133 6.47 -17.19 11.97
CA ARG A 133 5.37 -16.29 12.31
C ARG A 133 4.95 -16.49 13.76
N TYR A 134 5.65 -15.86 14.68
CA TYR A 134 5.33 -15.94 16.11
C TYR A 134 3.91 -15.42 16.40
N PRO A 135 3.09 -16.15 17.19
CA PRO A 135 1.71 -15.75 17.51
C PRO A 135 1.64 -14.52 18.43
N ILE A 136 2.75 -14.18 19.09
CA ILE A 136 2.89 -13.03 19.99
C ILE A 136 3.90 -12.01 19.41
N PRO A 137 3.78 -10.72 19.77
CA PRO A 137 4.75 -9.71 19.38
C PRO A 137 6.09 -9.94 20.10
N VAL A 138 7.10 -10.37 19.35
CA VAL A 138 8.46 -10.58 19.88
C VAL A 138 9.26 -9.27 19.71
N PRO A 139 9.90 -8.73 20.78
CA PRO A 139 10.63 -7.46 20.73
C PRO A 139 11.95 -7.53 19.95
N SER A 140 12.34 -8.70 19.44
CA SER A 140 13.58 -8.90 18.69
C SER A 140 13.58 -8.13 17.37
N TYR A 141 14.61 -7.32 17.17
CA TYR A 141 14.84 -6.56 15.93
C TYR A 141 14.89 -7.49 14.69
N ARG A 142 15.52 -8.66 14.80
CA ARG A 142 15.61 -9.63 13.69
C ARG A 142 14.25 -10.18 13.28
N VAL A 143 13.40 -10.49 14.27
CA VAL A 143 12.02 -10.92 14.00
C VAL A 143 11.26 -9.80 13.31
N LYS A 144 11.44 -8.54 13.74
CA LYS A 144 10.77 -7.38 13.11
C LYS A 144 11.22 -7.16 11.67
N LEU A 145 12.51 -7.31 11.35
CA LEU A 145 12.99 -7.26 9.97
C LEU A 145 12.39 -8.38 9.11
N ALA A 146 12.35 -9.60 9.63
CA ALA A 146 11.73 -10.73 8.93
C ALA A 146 10.24 -10.49 8.66
N ARG A 147 9.51 -9.86 9.60
CA ARG A 147 8.11 -9.47 9.41
C ARG A 147 7.97 -8.36 8.37
N LEU A 148 8.83 -7.34 8.43
CA LEU A 148 8.83 -6.24 7.46
C LEU A 148 9.04 -6.77 6.04
N ARG A 149 9.99 -7.69 5.87
CA ARG A 149 10.21 -8.37 4.59
C ARG A 149 8.96 -9.08 4.08
N ARG A 150 8.25 -9.85 4.92
CA ARG A 150 7.03 -10.53 4.49
C ARG A 150 5.90 -9.58 4.11
N VAL A 151 5.80 -8.44 4.79
CA VAL A 151 4.87 -7.37 4.39
C VAL A 151 5.27 -6.79 3.03
N MET A 152 6.56 -6.54 2.82
CA MET A 152 7.06 -6.06 1.52
C MET A 152 6.83 -7.08 0.40
N ASP A 153 7.03 -8.38 0.67
CA ASP A 153 6.78 -9.45 -0.30
C ASP A 153 5.30 -9.45 -0.73
N ALA A 154 4.37 -9.29 0.22
CA ALA A 154 2.94 -9.14 -0.09
C ALA A 154 2.66 -7.91 -0.97
N TYR A 155 3.30 -6.77 -0.70
CA TYR A 155 3.18 -5.57 -1.54
C TYR A 155 3.68 -5.78 -2.98
N MET A 156 4.72 -6.60 -3.15
CA MET A 156 5.30 -6.88 -4.46
C MET A 156 4.46 -7.88 -5.27
N GLU A 157 3.71 -8.77 -4.60
CA GLU A 157 2.75 -9.68 -5.23
C GLU A 157 1.53 -8.93 -5.80
N ASP A 158 1.10 -7.84 -5.14
CA ASP A 158 -0.03 -7.02 -5.58
C ASP A 158 0.33 -5.96 -6.66
N ASP A 159 1.63 -5.72 -6.91
CA ASP A 159 2.09 -4.68 -7.85
C ASP A 159 2.27 -5.23 -9.28
N ASP A 160 1.21 -5.15 -10.08
CA ASP A 160 1.19 -5.47 -11.52
C ASP A 160 1.89 -4.44 -12.41
N THR A 161 2.43 -3.35 -11.85
CA THR A 161 3.15 -2.37 -12.68
C THR A 161 4.41 -3.02 -13.25
N GLY A 162 4.64 -2.88 -14.56
CA GLY A 162 5.80 -3.44 -15.27
C GLY A 162 7.15 -2.80 -14.89
N SER A 163 7.29 -2.26 -13.68
CA SER A 163 8.52 -1.64 -13.20
C SER A 163 9.60 -2.68 -12.87
N ASP A 164 10.84 -2.22 -12.90
CA ASP A 164 12.03 -2.93 -12.46
C ASP A 164 11.92 -3.38 -10.99
N ALA A 165 12.54 -4.52 -10.68
CA ALA A 165 12.44 -5.17 -9.36
C ALA A 165 12.99 -4.30 -8.22
N GLU A 166 13.96 -3.43 -8.51
CA GLU A 166 14.56 -2.53 -7.53
C GLU A 166 13.59 -1.40 -7.14
N THR A 167 12.94 -0.78 -8.13
CA THR A 167 11.87 0.19 -7.90
C THR A 167 10.68 -0.42 -7.13
N LYS A 168 10.29 -1.66 -7.44
CA LYS A 168 9.24 -2.36 -6.68
C LYS A 168 9.61 -2.53 -5.21
N LYS A 169 10.85 -2.97 -4.92
CA LYS A 169 11.36 -3.13 -3.54
C LYS A 169 11.41 -1.81 -2.79
N ALA A 170 11.85 -0.73 -3.44
CA ALA A 170 11.90 0.60 -2.84
C ALA A 170 10.49 1.10 -2.48
N ARG A 171 9.52 0.96 -3.39
CA ARG A 171 8.12 1.31 -3.13
C ARG A 171 7.50 0.46 -2.02
N ALA A 172 7.72 -0.85 -2.05
CA ALA A 172 7.24 -1.77 -1.02
C ALA A 172 7.81 -1.42 0.35
N LEU A 173 9.11 -1.08 0.43
CA LEU A 173 9.75 -0.63 1.68
C LEU A 173 9.10 0.65 2.20
N VAL A 174 8.95 1.66 1.35
CA VAL A 174 8.34 2.95 1.73
C VAL A 174 6.90 2.75 2.21
N GLY A 175 6.10 2.00 1.46
CA GLY A 175 4.72 1.69 1.81
C GLY A 175 4.62 0.94 3.13
N ALA A 176 5.43 -0.11 3.32
CA ALA A 176 5.43 -0.90 4.53
C ALA A 176 5.89 -0.10 5.76
N LEU A 177 6.92 0.75 5.64
CA LEU A 177 7.39 1.59 6.75
C LEU A 177 6.36 2.67 7.12
N ALA A 178 5.76 3.34 6.12
CA ALA A 178 4.75 4.37 6.33
C ALA A 178 3.52 3.81 7.07
N GLN A 179 3.05 2.63 6.64
CA GLN A 179 1.94 1.97 7.31
C GLN A 179 2.31 1.45 8.69
N ALA A 180 3.51 0.89 8.86
CA ALA A 180 3.98 0.42 10.15
C ALA A 180 4.11 1.56 11.18
N ALA A 181 4.40 2.78 10.75
CA ALA A 181 4.42 3.95 11.62
C ALA A 181 3.01 4.35 12.12
N GLY A 182 1.97 4.09 11.33
CA GLY A 182 0.57 4.37 11.67
C GLY A 182 -0.20 3.20 12.30
N ALA A 183 0.23 1.96 12.06
CA ALA A 183 -0.52 0.77 12.46
C ALA A 183 -0.46 0.49 13.97
N ARG A 184 -1.61 0.10 14.53
CA ARG A 184 -1.71 -0.35 15.93
C ARG A 184 -0.90 -1.65 16.09
N GLY A 185 0.21 -1.58 16.84
CA GLY A 185 1.13 -2.71 17.02
C GLY A 185 2.29 -2.77 16.01
N GLY A 186 2.49 -1.71 15.21
CA GLY A 186 3.61 -1.60 14.27
C GLY A 186 3.59 -2.67 13.18
N VAL A 187 4.77 -3.13 12.76
CA VAL A 187 4.90 -4.17 11.72
C VAL A 187 4.22 -5.49 12.09
N TRP A 188 4.11 -5.83 13.39
CA TRP A 188 3.39 -7.03 13.82
C TRP A 188 1.89 -6.93 13.51
N GLY A 189 1.29 -5.78 13.82
CA GLY A 189 -0.11 -5.50 13.50
C GLY A 189 -0.35 -5.49 12.00
N LEU A 190 0.57 -4.87 11.26
CA LEU A 190 0.50 -4.77 9.80
C LEU A 190 0.57 -6.14 9.11
N GLU A 191 1.51 -7.01 9.50
CA GLU A 191 1.60 -8.37 8.95
C GLU A 191 0.33 -9.18 9.25
N ARG A 192 -0.24 -9.03 10.44
CA ARG A 192 -1.48 -9.72 10.82
C ARG A 192 -2.67 -9.21 10.01
N GLU A 193 -2.74 -7.92 9.73
CA GLU A 193 -3.76 -7.33 8.87
C GLU A 193 -3.61 -7.80 7.42
N ALA A 194 -2.38 -7.81 6.89
CA ALA A 194 -2.06 -8.34 5.57
C ALA A 194 -2.46 -9.83 5.46
N LEU A 195 -2.17 -10.64 6.48
CA LEU A 195 -2.59 -12.05 6.53
C LEU A 195 -4.08 -12.24 6.67
N ALA A 196 -4.78 -11.38 7.43
CA ALA A 196 -6.23 -11.42 7.52
C ALA A 196 -6.89 -11.10 6.17
N SER A 197 -6.23 -10.27 5.36
CA SER A 197 -6.67 -9.88 4.02
C SER A 197 -6.32 -10.97 2.99
N ALA A 198 -5.12 -11.54 3.06
CA ALA A 198 -4.64 -12.62 2.20
C ALA A 198 -5.29 -13.99 2.49
N GLY A 199 -5.78 -14.21 3.72
CA GLY A 199 -6.46 -15.44 4.15
C GLY A 199 -7.85 -15.66 3.54
N GLY A 200 -8.18 -14.97 2.44
CA GLY A 200 -9.44 -15.13 1.71
C GLY A 200 -10.66 -14.54 2.42
N ARG A 201 -10.49 -13.77 3.50
CA ARG A 201 -11.58 -12.97 4.03
C ARG A 201 -11.77 -11.78 3.10
N ALA A 202 -12.58 -11.98 2.05
CA ALA A 202 -13.02 -10.91 1.18
C ALA A 202 -13.43 -9.71 2.04
N LEU A 203 -12.90 -8.53 1.71
CA LEU A 203 -13.31 -7.26 2.32
C LEU A 203 -14.83 -7.21 2.26
N THR A 204 -15.49 -7.38 3.40
CA THR A 204 -16.94 -7.38 3.41
C THR A 204 -17.41 -5.95 3.19
N MET A 205 -18.60 -5.79 2.61
CA MET A 205 -19.21 -4.47 2.45
C MET A 205 -19.25 -3.69 3.78
N ALA A 206 -19.45 -4.40 4.90
CA ALA A 206 -19.43 -3.82 6.24
C ALA A 206 -18.04 -3.33 6.68
N ASP A 207 -16.96 -4.01 6.27
CA ASP A 207 -15.59 -3.57 6.56
C ASP A 207 -15.21 -2.35 5.72
N MET A 208 -15.69 -2.27 4.48
CA MET A 208 -15.52 -1.10 3.62
C MET A 208 -16.29 0.10 4.18
N LEU A 209 -17.58 -0.07 4.53
CA LEU A 209 -18.42 0.98 5.11
C LEU A 209 -17.88 1.52 6.44
N LYS A 210 -17.21 0.71 7.27
CA LYS A 210 -16.54 1.20 8.50
C LYS A 210 -15.32 2.07 8.23
N ARG A 211 -14.70 1.91 7.05
CA ARG A 211 -13.49 2.65 6.64
C ARG A 211 -13.84 3.89 5.81
N THR A 212 -15.02 3.92 5.21
CA THR A 212 -15.51 5.08 4.46
C THR A 212 -15.91 6.19 5.45
N PRO A 213 -15.31 7.39 5.35
CA PRO A 213 -15.76 8.54 6.14
C PRO A 213 -17.20 8.90 5.79
N ASP A 214 -17.92 9.55 6.71
CA ASP A 214 -19.25 10.09 6.43
C ASP A 214 -19.08 11.27 5.48
N LEU A 215 -19.45 11.06 4.21
CA LEU A 215 -19.30 12.03 3.13
C LEU A 215 -20.68 12.56 2.76
N GLU A 216 -20.75 13.86 2.49
CA GLU A 216 -21.97 14.50 2.03
C GLU A 216 -22.49 13.85 0.74
N THR A 217 -23.80 13.62 0.68
CA THR A 217 -24.51 13.01 -0.46
C THR A 217 -25.71 13.89 -0.82
N PRO A 218 -26.02 14.10 -2.10
CA PRO A 218 -27.22 14.84 -2.50
C PRO A 218 -28.48 14.11 -2.03
N SER A 219 -29.46 14.88 -1.54
CA SER A 219 -30.74 14.33 -1.10
C SER A 219 -31.54 13.78 -2.28
N TYR A 220 -32.24 12.67 -2.04
CA TYR A 220 -33.14 12.07 -3.01
C TYR A 220 -34.38 11.50 -2.35
N THR A 221 -35.46 11.41 -3.12
CA THR A 221 -36.67 10.69 -2.75
C THR A 221 -36.76 9.42 -3.59
N VAL A 222 -37.08 8.29 -2.95
CA VAL A 222 -37.30 7.03 -3.67
C VAL A 222 -38.72 7.02 -4.21
N LEU A 223 -38.86 7.09 -5.53
CA LEU A 223 -40.16 7.05 -6.22
C LEU A 223 -40.71 5.63 -6.30
N LEU A 224 -39.82 4.67 -6.53
CA LEU A 224 -40.19 3.27 -6.72
C LEU A 224 -39.05 2.38 -6.25
N ALA A 225 -39.36 1.28 -5.59
CA ALA A 225 -38.35 0.30 -5.18
C ALA A 225 -38.90 -1.11 -5.37
N ASN A 226 -38.06 -1.99 -5.91
CA ASN A 226 -38.35 -3.41 -5.98
C ASN A 226 -37.29 -4.20 -5.20
N PRO A 227 -37.55 -4.57 -3.94
CA PRO A 227 -36.60 -5.31 -3.12
C PRO A 227 -36.22 -6.68 -3.71
N ARG A 228 -37.11 -7.30 -4.51
CA ARG A 228 -36.85 -8.61 -5.12
C ARG A 228 -35.94 -8.51 -6.34
N GLN A 229 -36.04 -7.42 -7.09
CA GLN A 229 -35.22 -7.17 -8.27
C GLN A 229 -34.04 -6.24 -7.99
N GLN A 230 -33.84 -5.86 -6.72
CA GLN A 230 -32.71 -5.08 -6.21
C GLN A 230 -32.48 -3.76 -6.95
N TRP A 231 -33.55 -3.05 -7.29
CA TRP A 231 -33.47 -1.72 -7.90
C TRP A 231 -34.39 -0.73 -7.20
N GLU A 232 -34.01 0.54 -7.33
CA GLU A 232 -34.74 1.69 -6.82
C GLU A 232 -34.66 2.83 -7.84
N LEU A 233 -35.77 3.52 -8.02
CA LEU A 233 -35.87 4.75 -8.79
C LEU A 233 -35.77 5.92 -7.81
N ARG A 234 -34.71 6.71 -7.95
CA ARG A 234 -34.42 7.86 -7.10
C ARG A 234 -34.61 9.15 -7.88
N GLU A 235 -35.35 10.09 -7.30
CA GLU A 235 -35.43 11.47 -7.75
C GLU A 235 -34.53 12.33 -6.86
N TYR A 236 -33.48 12.90 -7.44
CA TYR A 236 -32.52 13.75 -6.72
C TYR A 236 -32.98 15.20 -6.69
N ALA A 237 -32.74 15.89 -5.57
CA ALA A 237 -32.83 17.35 -5.53
C ALA A 237 -31.78 17.98 -6.46
N ALA A 238 -31.97 19.25 -6.82
CA ALA A 238 -30.99 19.96 -7.65
C ALA A 238 -29.63 20.07 -6.93
N PHE A 239 -28.56 19.64 -7.60
CA PHE A 239 -27.19 19.77 -7.13
C PHE A 239 -26.25 20.19 -8.28
N SER A 240 -25.05 20.62 -7.91
CA SER A 240 -24.01 21.02 -8.87
C SER A 240 -22.91 19.98 -8.93
N VAL A 241 -22.26 19.87 -10.08
CA VAL A 241 -21.15 18.96 -10.32
C VAL A 241 -19.96 19.71 -10.90
N VAL A 242 -18.78 19.17 -10.61
CA VAL A 242 -17.56 19.49 -11.36
C VAL A 242 -17.23 18.30 -12.26
N SER A 243 -17.10 18.54 -13.55
CA SER A 243 -16.94 17.50 -14.55
C SER A 243 -15.72 17.69 -15.43
N LEU A 244 -15.24 16.58 -15.98
CA LEU A 244 -14.13 16.52 -16.90
C LEU A 244 -14.49 15.54 -18.02
N ALA A 245 -14.50 16.05 -19.25
CA ALA A 245 -14.67 15.23 -20.44
C ALA A 245 -13.36 14.49 -20.74
N MET A 246 -13.48 13.22 -21.13
CA MET A 246 -12.41 12.37 -21.58
C MET A 246 -12.69 12.01 -23.04
N PRO A 247 -11.68 12.07 -23.92
CA PRO A 247 -11.83 11.57 -25.27
C PRO A 247 -12.26 10.10 -25.22
N GLY A 248 -13.23 9.73 -26.05
CA GLY A 248 -13.62 8.34 -26.24
C GLY A 248 -12.40 7.55 -26.71
N GLY A 249 -12.25 6.33 -26.21
CA GLY A 249 -11.13 5.47 -26.58
C GLY A 249 -11.25 5.01 -28.03
N GLY A 250 -10.86 5.87 -28.97
CA GLY A 250 -10.46 5.44 -30.30
C GLY A 250 -9.21 4.58 -30.17
N GLU A 251 -9.26 3.39 -30.76
CA GLU A 251 -8.11 2.53 -30.95
C GLU A 251 -7.04 3.30 -31.74
N GLY A 252 -5.92 3.65 -31.10
CA GLY A 252 -4.78 4.31 -31.76
C GLY A 252 -4.50 5.75 -31.34
N GLY A 253 -4.20 5.96 -30.06
CA GLY A 253 -3.69 7.22 -29.53
C GLY A 253 -2.59 7.02 -28.50
N GLY A 254 -1.67 6.09 -28.78
CA GLY A 254 -0.50 5.81 -27.94
C GLY A 254 0.47 6.98 -27.91
N GLY A 255 0.24 7.93 -27.00
CA GLY A 255 1.18 8.98 -26.64
C GLY A 255 2.11 8.54 -25.51
N GLY A 256 3.16 7.78 -25.83
CA GLY A 256 4.43 7.79 -25.10
C GLY A 256 4.70 6.66 -24.09
N GLY A 257 5.59 5.73 -24.46
CA GLY A 257 6.33 4.86 -23.54
C GLY A 257 6.31 3.39 -23.95
N GLY A 258 7.37 2.94 -24.64
CA GLY A 258 7.43 1.66 -25.35
C GLY A 258 7.30 0.38 -24.50
N GLY A 259 6.81 -0.65 -25.17
CA GLY A 259 6.74 -2.03 -24.70
C GLY A 259 5.81 -2.84 -25.61
N ASP A 260 6.39 -3.54 -26.59
CA ASP A 260 5.68 -4.43 -27.53
C ASP A 260 4.90 -5.52 -26.78
N ARG A 261 3.60 -5.29 -26.54
CA ARG A 261 2.62 -6.38 -26.30
C ARG A 261 1.26 -6.02 -26.91
N PRO A 262 0.73 -6.83 -27.85
CA PRO A 262 -0.64 -6.71 -28.30
C PRO A 262 -1.59 -7.37 -27.29
N GLY A 263 -2.69 -6.69 -26.94
CA GLY A 263 -3.89 -7.36 -26.41
C GLY A 263 -4.21 -7.27 -24.92
N VAL A 264 -3.94 -6.17 -24.21
CA VAL A 264 -4.61 -5.89 -22.92
C VAL A 264 -5.25 -4.51 -22.94
N GLN A 265 -6.55 -4.50 -23.21
CA GLN A 265 -7.40 -3.31 -23.30
C GLN A 265 -7.73 -2.82 -21.88
N THR A 266 -6.84 -2.03 -21.28
CA THR A 266 -7.17 -1.32 -20.03
C THR A 266 -7.78 0.04 -20.38
N THR A 267 -9.10 0.19 -20.16
CA THR A 267 -9.80 1.49 -20.19
C THR A 267 -9.56 2.32 -18.91
N ALA A 268 -8.72 1.82 -18.00
CA ALA A 268 -8.39 2.40 -16.71
C ALA A 268 -7.52 3.69 -16.72
N PRO A 269 -6.56 3.92 -17.64
CA PRO A 269 -5.63 5.04 -17.49
C PRO A 269 -6.31 6.40 -17.68
N ALA A 270 -7.32 6.49 -18.54
CA ALA A 270 -8.09 7.73 -18.76
C ALA A 270 -8.96 8.07 -17.54
N ALA A 271 -9.68 7.09 -16.99
CA ALA A 271 -10.55 7.29 -15.82
C ALA A 271 -9.75 7.67 -14.57
N ALA A 272 -8.60 7.02 -14.33
CA ALA A 272 -7.71 7.36 -13.22
C ALA A 272 -7.12 8.77 -13.37
N SER A 273 -6.74 9.18 -14.59
CA SER A 273 -6.27 10.54 -14.88
C SER A 273 -7.36 11.57 -14.60
N ALA A 274 -8.58 11.34 -15.09
CA ALA A 274 -9.69 12.26 -14.87
C ALA A 274 -10.06 12.40 -13.39
N PHE A 275 -10.09 11.28 -12.67
CA PHE A 275 -10.29 11.28 -11.22
C PHE A 275 -9.22 12.14 -10.51
N ASN A 276 -7.95 11.97 -10.86
CA ASN A 276 -6.85 12.71 -10.23
C ASN A 276 -6.90 14.22 -10.53
N GLN A 277 -7.38 14.62 -11.71
CA GLN A 277 -7.56 16.02 -12.06
C GLN A 277 -8.71 16.65 -11.26
N LEU A 278 -9.86 15.99 -11.20
CA LEU A 278 -11.00 16.42 -10.38
C LEU A 278 -10.65 16.45 -8.88
N ALA A 279 -9.97 15.42 -8.38
CA ALA A 279 -9.47 15.39 -7.01
C ALA A 279 -8.47 16.53 -6.76
N GLY A 280 -7.61 16.82 -7.73
CA GLY A 280 -6.73 17.99 -7.70
C GLY A 280 -7.50 19.28 -7.45
N TYR A 281 -8.55 19.53 -8.23
CA TYR A 281 -9.41 20.71 -8.08
C TYR A 281 -10.03 20.79 -6.67
N ILE A 282 -10.60 19.67 -6.17
CA ILE A 282 -11.18 19.61 -4.82
C ILE A 282 -10.14 19.85 -3.72
N PHE A 283 -8.90 19.37 -3.89
CA PHE A 283 -7.83 19.51 -2.90
C PHE A 283 -6.99 20.78 -3.03
N GLY A 284 -7.46 21.78 -3.79
CA GLY A 284 -6.84 23.10 -3.86
C GLY A 284 -5.97 23.36 -5.09
N LYS A 285 -6.02 22.52 -6.12
CA LYS A 285 -5.49 22.85 -7.46
C LYS A 285 -6.51 23.66 -8.27
N ASN A 286 -6.96 24.75 -7.69
CA ASN A 286 -7.80 25.78 -8.31
C ASN A 286 -7.07 27.12 -8.18
N GLN A 287 -7.56 28.17 -8.85
CA GLN A 287 -6.87 29.48 -8.90
C GLN A 287 -6.75 30.10 -7.50
N GLU A 288 -7.71 29.84 -6.63
CA GLU A 288 -7.83 30.40 -5.29
C GLU A 288 -7.09 29.55 -4.23
N GLY A 289 -6.62 28.36 -4.56
CA GLY A 289 -5.99 27.42 -3.62
C GLY A 289 -6.95 26.85 -2.56
N GLU A 290 -8.27 26.96 -2.77
CA GLU A 290 -9.29 26.59 -1.79
C GLU A 290 -9.51 25.07 -1.76
N LYS A 291 -9.51 24.48 -0.55
CA LYS A 291 -9.84 23.08 -0.35
C LYS A 291 -11.34 22.91 -0.13
N MET A 292 -11.95 21.99 -0.87
CA MET A 292 -13.34 21.61 -0.76
C MET A 292 -13.49 20.23 -0.12
N ALA A 293 -14.66 19.98 0.48
CA ALA A 293 -14.99 18.66 1.00
C ALA A 293 -15.21 17.68 -0.17
N MET A 294 -14.77 16.43 0.00
CA MET A 294 -15.19 15.35 -0.90
C MET A 294 -16.64 14.97 -0.61
N THR A 295 -17.35 14.58 -1.65
CA THR A 295 -18.74 14.16 -1.58
C THR A 295 -18.90 12.80 -2.28
N THR A 296 -20.10 12.24 -2.19
CA THR A 296 -20.49 11.03 -2.91
C THR A 296 -21.82 11.26 -3.62
N PRO A 297 -22.11 10.58 -4.75
CA PRO A 297 -21.26 9.65 -5.49
C PRO A 297 -20.29 10.34 -6.48
N VAL A 298 -19.37 9.55 -7.04
CA VAL A 298 -18.66 9.90 -8.28
C VAL A 298 -19.48 9.35 -9.45
N ILE A 299 -19.79 10.21 -10.42
CA ILE A 299 -20.65 9.90 -11.55
C ILE A 299 -19.78 9.76 -12.80
N SER A 300 -20.02 8.72 -13.60
CA SER A 300 -19.40 8.53 -14.91
C SER A 300 -20.50 8.38 -15.95
N SER A 301 -20.54 9.26 -16.94
CA SER A 301 -21.54 9.27 -18.02
C SER A 301 -20.88 9.16 -19.38
N VAL A 302 -21.64 8.62 -20.34
CA VAL A 302 -21.27 8.60 -21.76
C VAL A 302 -21.93 9.81 -22.42
N LEU A 303 -21.18 10.61 -23.16
CA LEU A 303 -21.67 11.86 -23.76
C LEU A 303 -22.41 11.65 -25.08
N ASN A 304 -22.01 10.65 -25.88
CA ASN A 304 -22.60 10.30 -27.17
C ASN A 304 -22.72 8.77 -27.31
N ASP A 305 -23.64 8.26 -28.13
CA ASP A 305 -23.86 6.81 -28.32
C ASP A 305 -22.96 6.17 -29.40
N ASP A 306 -21.93 6.87 -29.86
CA ASP A 306 -21.03 6.42 -30.93
C ASP A 306 -19.91 5.49 -30.41
N GLU A 307 -19.28 4.72 -31.30
CA GLU A 307 -18.16 3.82 -30.96
C GLU A 307 -16.96 4.56 -30.33
N GLU A 308 -16.78 5.84 -30.67
CA GLU A 308 -15.80 6.77 -30.09
C GLU A 308 -16.40 7.68 -29.01
N ALA A 309 -17.39 7.19 -28.27
CA ALA A 309 -18.11 7.98 -27.28
C ALA A 309 -17.18 8.64 -26.25
N ALA A 310 -17.16 9.98 -26.25
CA ALA A 310 -16.55 10.75 -25.20
C ALA A 310 -17.21 10.38 -23.86
N ARG A 311 -16.39 10.15 -22.85
CA ARG A 311 -16.85 9.85 -21.49
C ARG A 311 -16.70 11.08 -20.64
N GLU A 312 -17.51 11.20 -19.60
CA GLU A 312 -17.39 12.30 -18.67
C GLU A 312 -17.41 11.76 -17.25
N MET A 313 -16.46 12.22 -16.45
CA MET A 313 -16.44 11.98 -15.02
C MET A 313 -16.88 13.24 -14.30
N SER A 314 -17.73 13.09 -13.28
CA SER A 314 -18.29 14.20 -12.51
C SER A 314 -18.23 13.91 -11.01
N PHE A 315 -17.77 14.87 -10.21
CA PHE A 315 -17.88 14.85 -8.76
C PHE A 315 -19.02 15.78 -8.34
N VAL A 316 -19.78 15.38 -7.32
CA VAL A 316 -20.80 16.24 -6.73
C VAL A 316 -20.12 17.37 -5.95
N MET A 317 -20.56 18.61 -6.13
CA MET A 317 -20.03 19.73 -5.34
C MET A 317 -20.59 19.66 -3.91
N PRO A 318 -19.91 20.21 -2.89
CA PRO A 318 -20.49 20.38 -1.56
C PRO A 318 -21.80 21.20 -1.57
N SER A 319 -22.70 20.99 -0.61
CA SER A 319 -24.03 21.65 -0.59
C SER A 319 -23.99 23.16 -0.66
N LYS A 320 -22.91 23.79 -0.17
CA LYS A 320 -22.68 25.24 -0.31
C LYS A 320 -22.73 25.74 -1.76
N PHE A 321 -22.57 24.88 -2.75
CA PHE A 321 -22.57 25.23 -4.18
C PHE A 321 -23.73 24.64 -4.99
N TRP A 322 -24.74 24.03 -4.34
CA TRP A 322 -25.89 23.46 -5.06
C TRP A 322 -26.84 24.53 -5.60
N ALA A 323 -26.92 25.68 -4.93
CA ALA A 323 -27.74 26.80 -5.38
C ALA A 323 -27.13 27.45 -6.63
N PRO A 324 -27.93 27.81 -7.66
CA PRO A 324 -27.44 28.47 -8.87
C PRO A 324 -26.66 29.76 -8.59
N GLU A 325 -27.10 30.52 -7.58
CA GLU A 325 -26.46 31.76 -7.14
C GLU A 325 -25.10 31.53 -6.49
N ALA A 326 -24.94 30.39 -5.78
CA ALA A 326 -23.71 30.03 -5.10
C ALA A 326 -22.68 29.37 -6.04
N LEU A 327 -23.11 28.91 -7.22
CA LEU A 327 -22.23 28.30 -8.21
C LEU A 327 -21.17 29.28 -8.72
N GLY A 328 -21.51 30.57 -8.82
CA GLY A 328 -20.57 31.63 -9.21
C GLY A 328 -19.48 31.91 -8.18
N ALA A 329 -19.65 31.43 -6.94
CA ALA A 329 -18.63 31.52 -5.89
C ALA A 329 -17.76 30.25 -5.80
N ALA A 330 -17.96 29.26 -6.69
CA ALA A 330 -17.11 28.08 -6.74
C ALA A 330 -15.69 28.46 -7.20
N PRO A 331 -14.63 27.84 -6.64
CA PRO A 331 -13.26 28.11 -7.04
C PRO A 331 -13.06 27.90 -8.55
N THR A 332 -12.27 28.75 -9.18
CA THR A 332 -12.06 28.70 -10.61
C THR A 332 -11.08 27.58 -10.95
N PRO A 333 -11.43 26.66 -11.86
CA PRO A 333 -10.50 25.63 -12.30
C PRO A 333 -9.23 26.23 -12.94
N LEU A 334 -8.10 25.55 -12.74
CA LEU A 334 -6.88 25.88 -13.47
C LEU A 334 -7.04 25.48 -14.94
N ALA A 335 -6.44 26.27 -15.84
CA ALA A 335 -6.38 25.92 -17.24
C ALA A 335 -5.62 24.58 -17.42
N PRO A 336 -6.07 23.71 -18.34
CA PRO A 336 -5.40 22.44 -18.58
C PRO A 336 -3.99 22.70 -19.14
N GLU A 337 -2.98 22.22 -18.43
CA GLU A 337 -1.60 22.23 -18.92
C GLU A 337 -1.52 21.33 -20.17
N GLY A 338 -1.31 21.93 -21.34
CA GLY A 338 -1.20 21.19 -22.61
C GLY A 338 -2.46 21.15 -23.49
N GLY A 339 -3.49 21.96 -23.21
CA GLY A 339 -4.62 22.17 -24.13
C GLY A 339 -5.62 21.01 -24.22
N GLY A 340 -5.61 20.09 -23.24
CA GLY A 340 -6.61 19.03 -23.09
C GLY A 340 -7.98 19.55 -22.62
N PRO A 341 -8.98 18.66 -22.45
CA PRO A 341 -10.28 19.04 -21.89
C PRO A 341 -10.09 19.61 -20.48
N GLY A 342 -10.69 20.77 -20.23
CA GLY A 342 -10.62 21.45 -18.94
C GLY A 342 -11.66 20.92 -17.95
N VAL A 343 -11.39 21.13 -16.66
CA VAL A 343 -12.37 20.92 -15.59
C VAL A 343 -13.43 22.02 -15.66
N ALA A 344 -14.71 21.64 -15.63
CA ALA A 344 -15.85 22.56 -15.73
C ALA A 344 -16.82 22.37 -14.56
N VAL A 345 -17.30 23.47 -13.98
CA VAL A 345 -18.30 23.47 -12.91
C VAL A 345 -19.66 23.83 -13.49
N ARG A 346 -20.69 23.03 -13.21
CA ARG A 346 -22.03 23.23 -13.80
C ARG A 346 -23.15 22.59 -12.96
N PRO A 347 -24.41 22.99 -13.15
CA PRO A 347 -25.56 22.28 -12.59
C PRO A 347 -25.63 20.83 -13.10
N ALA A 348 -26.04 19.90 -12.25
CA ALA A 348 -26.26 18.51 -12.67
C ALA A 348 -27.45 18.44 -13.63
N ARG A 349 -27.21 18.01 -14.88
CA ARG A 349 -28.27 17.73 -15.84
C ARG A 349 -28.72 16.28 -15.70
N MET A 350 -29.67 16.01 -14.81
CA MET A 350 -30.32 14.69 -14.73
C MET A 350 -31.61 14.73 -15.55
N GLY A 351 -31.55 14.25 -16.78
CA GLY A 351 -32.71 14.17 -17.67
C GLY A 351 -32.34 13.57 -19.01
N GLY A 352 -32.59 12.27 -19.17
CA GLY A 352 -32.35 11.55 -20.42
C GLY A 352 -32.15 10.06 -20.19
N GLY A 353 -33.13 9.37 -19.61
CA GLY A 353 -33.21 7.93 -19.76
C GLY A 353 -33.39 7.62 -21.24
N GLY A 354 -32.37 7.03 -21.86
CA GLY A 354 -32.46 6.41 -23.18
C GLY A 354 -33.47 5.27 -23.13
N GLY A 355 -34.75 5.61 -23.25
CA GLY A 355 -35.80 4.66 -23.58
C GLY A 355 -35.61 4.25 -25.03
N GLY A 356 -34.99 3.10 -25.25
CA GLY A 356 -35.03 2.42 -26.54
C GLY A 356 -36.49 2.21 -26.95
N ALA A 357 -36.98 3.07 -27.83
CA ALA A 357 -38.24 2.90 -28.51
C ALA A 357 -38.09 1.76 -29.53
N GLY A 358 -38.19 0.52 -29.05
CA GLY A 358 -38.53 -0.63 -29.87
C GLY A 358 -40.02 -0.59 -30.20
N ALA A 359 -40.43 0.36 -31.05
CA ALA A 359 -41.73 0.32 -31.71
C ALA A 359 -41.53 -0.43 -33.04
N ALA A 360 -41.70 -1.75 -33.00
CA ALA A 360 -41.94 -2.54 -34.19
C ALA A 360 -43.43 -2.41 -34.53
N GLY A 361 -43.72 -1.73 -35.64
CA GLY A 361 -44.94 -1.89 -36.42
C GLY A 361 -44.74 -2.98 -37.48
#